data_AF-A0A2M8M1Y7-F1
#
_entry.id   AF-A0A2M8M1Y7-F1
#
_cell.length_a   1.000
_cell.length_b   1.000
_cell.length_c   1.000
_cell.angle_alpha   90.00
_cell.angle_beta   90.00
_cell.angle_gamma   90.00
#
_symmetry.space_group_name_H-M   'P 1'
#
loop_
_entity.id
_entity.type
_entity.pdbx_description
1 polymer ?
#
loop_
_entity_poly.entity_id
_entity_poly.type
_entity_poly.pdbx_seq_one_letter_code
_entity_poly.pdbx_strand_id
1 'polypeptide(L)'
;MRKRTVRNTLPAALLCGALAFSLSGCGEEGSDGREITGSLARNSAAEAGELAFDQAGHEIGGDLTCVDKGSGTDLTVTCEGTTVDGEDAEMVAEAGDDPQITTDDNGVRFDGFSVVGTVGGEQVFEQGCIGIGC
;
A
#
# COMPACT_ATOMS: atom_id res chain seq x y z
N MET A 1 54.02 -48.52 -13.02
CA MET A 1 54.88 -47.73 -12.11
C MET A 1 53.99 -47.09 -11.04
N ARG A 2 54.17 -47.46 -9.77
CA ARG A 2 53.41 -46.94 -8.61
C ARG A 2 54.07 -45.66 -8.12
N LYS A 3 53.32 -44.58 -7.87
CA LYS A 3 53.82 -43.40 -7.15
C LYS A 3 52.86 -42.99 -6.03
N ARG A 4 53.49 -42.55 -4.95
CA ARG A 4 53.09 -42.59 -3.55
C ARG A 4 52.09 -41.51 -3.13
N THR A 5 51.33 -41.89 -2.12
CA THR A 5 50.64 -41.13 -1.07
C THR A 5 51.36 -39.87 -0.59
N VAL A 6 50.63 -38.78 -0.33
CA VAL A 6 50.88 -37.85 0.80
C VAL A 6 49.54 -37.26 1.29
N ARG A 7 49.23 -37.45 2.57
CA ARG A 7 48.20 -36.72 3.32
C ARG A 7 48.83 -35.43 3.84
N ASN A 8 48.25 -34.27 3.55
CA ASN A 8 48.57 -33.02 4.21
C ASN A 8 47.34 -32.53 4.99
N THR A 9 47.44 -32.59 6.31
CA THR A 9 46.65 -31.82 7.27
C THR A 9 47.32 -30.46 7.48
N LEU A 10 46.58 -29.35 7.46
CA LEU A 10 46.68 -28.26 8.45
C LEU A 10 45.52 -27.26 8.31
N PRO A 11 45.15 -26.57 9.40
CA PRO A 11 43.88 -25.87 9.62
C PRO A 11 43.99 -24.36 9.38
N ALA A 12 42.87 -23.68 9.15
CA ALA A 12 42.77 -22.23 9.36
C ALA A 12 41.32 -21.81 9.57
N ALA A 13 41.13 -21.05 10.64
CA ALA A 13 39.88 -20.51 11.12
C ALA A 13 39.18 -19.60 10.11
N LEU A 14 37.85 -19.60 10.15
CA LEU A 14 37.06 -18.44 9.77
C LEU A 14 35.94 -18.27 10.80
N LEU A 15 36.15 -17.26 11.64
CA LEU A 15 35.15 -16.68 12.52
C LEU A 15 33.96 -16.22 11.67
N CYS A 16 32.82 -16.88 11.81
CA CYS A 16 31.54 -16.23 11.52
C CYS A 16 31.00 -15.74 12.85
N GLY A 17 31.30 -14.48 13.16
CA GLY A 17 30.54 -13.70 14.13
C GLY A 17 29.10 -13.64 13.64
N ALA A 18 28.22 -14.37 14.33
CA ALA A 18 26.80 -14.16 14.21
C ALA A 18 26.51 -12.76 14.78
N LEU A 19 26.25 -11.83 13.88
CA LEU A 19 25.63 -10.55 14.18
C LEU A 19 24.33 -10.84 14.93
N ALA A 20 24.35 -10.63 16.23
CA ALA A 20 23.15 -10.33 16.99
C ALA A 20 22.60 -9.01 16.44
N PHE A 21 21.78 -9.11 15.39
CA PHE A 21 20.87 -8.05 15.01
C PHE A 21 19.82 -7.97 16.11
N SER A 22 20.09 -7.12 17.08
CA SER A 22 19.11 -6.56 17.99
C SER A 22 18.05 -5.85 17.14
N LEU A 23 16.99 -6.59 16.79
CA LEU A 23 15.72 -6.01 16.37
C LEU A 23 15.10 -5.34 17.60
N SER A 24 15.61 -4.16 17.94
CA SER A 24 14.91 -3.20 18.76
C SER A 24 13.81 -2.57 17.92
N GLY A 25 12.56 -2.91 18.22
CA GLY A 25 11.39 -2.13 17.82
C GLY A 25 10.58 -2.73 16.66
N CYS A 26 9.81 -3.77 16.94
CA CYS A 26 8.46 -3.85 16.42
C CYS A 26 7.58 -4.04 17.65
N GLY A 27 6.90 -2.95 18.03
CA GLY A 27 5.97 -2.93 19.13
C GLY A 27 4.93 -4.03 18.94
N GLU A 28 4.78 -4.80 20.00
CA GLU A 28 3.62 -5.61 20.26
C GLU A 28 2.49 -4.63 20.56
N GLU A 29 1.57 -4.41 19.62
CA GLU A 29 0.34 -3.68 19.86
C GLU A 29 -0.87 -4.57 19.56
N GLY A 30 -1.81 -4.51 20.50
CA GLY A 30 -2.79 -5.52 20.77
C GLY A 30 -3.87 -5.63 19.70
N SER A 31 -4.49 -6.80 19.71
CA SER A 31 -5.76 -7.07 19.02
C SER A 31 -6.89 -6.34 19.73
N ASP A 32 -7.21 -5.10 19.33
CA ASP A 32 -8.50 -4.42 19.58
C ASP A 32 -8.53 -3.14 18.69
N GLY A 33 -9.21 -3.19 17.54
CA GLY A 33 -9.31 -2.05 16.59
C GLY A 33 -8.00 -1.79 15.83
N ARG A 34 -7.86 -2.37 14.63
CA ARG A 34 -6.66 -2.21 13.80
C ARG A 34 -6.52 -0.74 13.40
N GLU A 35 -5.55 -0.06 13.98
CA GLU A 35 -5.16 1.28 13.56
C GLU A 35 -4.94 1.28 12.04
N ILE A 36 -5.70 2.11 11.32
CA ILE A 36 -5.52 2.28 9.88
C ILE A 36 -4.12 2.85 9.68
N THR A 37 -3.17 1.98 9.33
CA THR A 37 -1.82 2.44 8.99
C THR A 37 -1.88 3.22 7.68
N GLY A 38 -1.19 4.35 7.59
CA GLY A 38 -1.15 5.16 6.37
C GLY A 38 -0.73 4.34 5.14
N SER A 39 0.15 3.35 5.30
CA SER A 39 0.53 2.42 4.21
C SER A 39 -0.63 1.58 3.67
N LEU A 40 -1.49 1.05 4.56
CA LEU A 40 -2.66 0.29 4.14
C LEU A 40 -3.62 1.21 3.40
N ALA A 41 -3.90 2.38 3.97
CA ALA A 41 -4.80 3.37 3.35
C ALA A 41 -4.32 3.81 1.96
N ARG A 42 -3.02 4.09 1.78
CA ARG A 42 -2.47 4.47 0.48
C ARG A 42 -2.59 3.37 -0.57
N ASN A 43 -2.15 2.15 -0.25
CA ASN A 43 -2.16 1.05 -1.23
C ASN A 43 -3.58 0.73 -1.66
N SER A 44 -4.49 0.63 -0.69
CA SER A 44 -5.86 0.27 -0.98
C SER A 44 -6.63 1.38 -1.68
N ALA A 45 -6.31 2.65 -1.42
CA ALA A 45 -6.86 3.77 -2.15
C ALA A 45 -6.37 3.80 -3.61
N ALA A 46 -5.11 3.40 -3.88
CA ALA A 46 -4.61 3.25 -5.24
C ALA A 46 -5.47 2.24 -6.03
N GLU A 47 -5.57 1.01 -5.53
CA GLU A 47 -6.31 -0.08 -6.18
C GLU A 47 -7.79 0.28 -6.38
N ALA A 48 -8.43 0.83 -5.34
CA ALA A 48 -9.83 1.23 -5.40
C ALA A 48 -10.08 2.45 -6.30
N GLY A 49 -9.12 3.38 -6.34
CA GLY A 49 -9.16 4.56 -7.19
C GLY A 49 -9.02 4.22 -8.66
N GLU A 50 -8.07 3.34 -9.02
CA GLU A 50 -7.90 2.83 -10.39
C GLU A 50 -9.20 2.21 -10.90
N LEU A 51 -9.84 1.38 -10.08
CA LEU A 51 -11.14 0.77 -10.41
C LEU A 51 -12.27 1.80 -10.53
N ALA A 52 -12.28 2.84 -9.68
CA ALA A 52 -13.31 3.88 -9.75
C ALA A 52 -13.15 4.75 -11.02
N PHE A 53 -11.92 5.08 -11.40
CA PHE A 53 -11.62 5.79 -12.64
C PHE A 53 -11.98 4.96 -13.88
N ASP A 54 -11.63 3.67 -13.91
CA ASP A 54 -12.05 2.75 -14.99
C ASP A 54 -13.58 2.70 -15.14
N GLN A 55 -14.31 2.56 -14.03
CA GLN A 55 -15.78 2.55 -14.03
C GLN A 55 -16.39 3.89 -14.48
N ALA A 56 -15.70 5.00 -14.23
CA ALA A 56 -16.08 6.33 -14.73
C ALA A 56 -15.72 6.53 -16.22
N GLY A 57 -15.06 5.57 -16.86
CA GLY A 57 -14.65 5.63 -18.27
C GLY A 57 -13.29 6.30 -18.51
N HIS A 58 -12.47 6.42 -17.47
CA HIS A 58 -11.16 7.08 -17.51
C HIS A 58 -10.05 6.12 -17.03
N GLU A 59 -9.73 5.08 -17.81
CA GLU A 59 -8.69 4.11 -17.47
C GLU A 59 -7.36 4.81 -17.14
N ILE A 60 -6.72 4.44 -16.02
CA ILE A 60 -5.40 4.97 -15.63
C ILE A 60 -4.32 4.19 -16.39
N GLY A 61 -3.37 4.90 -17.00
CA GLY A 61 -2.30 4.30 -17.82
C GLY A 61 -1.18 3.62 -17.04
N GLY A 62 -1.31 3.51 -15.72
CA GLY A 62 -0.34 2.93 -14.78
C GLY A 62 -0.89 2.96 -13.36
N ASP A 63 -0.04 2.78 -12.36
CA ASP A 63 -0.47 2.81 -10.96
C ASP A 63 -0.69 4.25 -10.45
N LEU A 64 -1.68 4.44 -9.58
CA LEU A 64 -1.83 5.70 -8.84
C LEU A 64 -0.73 5.82 -7.77
N THR A 65 -0.13 7.02 -7.67
CA THR A 65 0.78 7.36 -6.58
C THR A 65 0.00 8.02 -5.46
N CYS A 66 -0.11 7.35 -4.32
CA CYS A 66 -0.87 7.86 -3.18
C CYS A 66 0.03 8.41 -2.05
N VAL A 67 -0.46 9.45 -1.39
CA VAL A 67 0.09 10.03 -0.15
C VAL A 67 -1.02 10.16 0.88
N ASP A 68 -0.71 9.96 2.14
CA ASP A 68 -1.64 10.20 3.25
C ASP A 68 -1.20 11.37 4.12
N LYS A 69 -2.17 11.99 4.77
CA LYS A 69 -1.99 13.04 5.76
C LYS A 69 -2.99 12.83 6.89
N GLY A 70 -2.54 13.00 8.13
CA GLY A 70 -3.39 12.84 9.31
C GLY A 70 -3.56 11.38 9.72
N SER A 71 -4.55 11.12 10.57
CA SER A 71 -4.83 9.79 11.13
C SER A 71 -6.28 9.76 11.65
N GLY A 72 -6.88 8.58 11.75
CA GLY A 72 -8.26 8.42 12.23
C GLY A 72 -9.25 9.21 11.36
N THR A 73 -10.09 10.03 11.99
CA THR A 73 -11.10 10.88 11.32
C THR A 73 -10.49 12.06 10.54
N ASP A 74 -9.22 12.39 10.78
CA ASP A 74 -8.49 13.44 10.05
C ASP A 74 -7.63 12.86 8.91
N LEU A 75 -7.78 11.57 8.60
CA LEU A 75 -7.04 10.90 7.53
C LEU A 75 -7.53 11.38 6.16
N THR A 76 -6.63 11.93 5.38
CA THR A 76 -6.83 12.22 3.95
C THR A 76 -5.84 11.41 3.15
N VAL A 77 -6.31 10.72 2.11
CA VAL A 77 -5.47 10.05 1.13
C VAL A 77 -5.67 10.72 -0.23
N THR A 78 -4.59 11.18 -0.83
CA THR A 78 -4.59 11.76 -2.17
C THR A 78 -3.80 10.84 -3.09
N CYS A 79 -4.39 10.49 -4.22
CA CYS A 79 -3.82 9.60 -5.22
C CYS A 79 -3.76 10.32 -6.56
N GLU A 80 -2.59 10.36 -7.18
CA GLU A 80 -2.34 11.06 -8.44
C GLU A 80 -1.84 10.08 -9.51
N GLY A 81 -2.25 10.32 -10.76
CA GLY A 81 -1.82 9.53 -11.91
C GLY A 81 -2.16 10.20 -13.24
N THR A 82 -2.14 9.41 -14.31
CA THR A 82 -2.44 9.88 -15.66
C THR A 82 -3.32 8.86 -16.37
N THR A 83 -4.38 9.32 -17.03
CA THR A 83 -5.25 8.45 -17.83
C THR A 83 -4.53 7.91 -19.06
N VAL A 84 -5.04 6.85 -19.67
CA VAL A 84 -4.55 6.31 -20.95
C VAL A 84 -4.61 7.35 -22.09
N ASP A 85 -5.54 8.30 -21.99
CA ASP A 85 -5.70 9.42 -22.93
C ASP A 85 -4.71 10.58 -22.67
N GLY A 86 -3.92 10.49 -21.59
CA GLY A 86 -2.87 11.45 -21.25
C GLY A 86 -3.35 12.65 -20.41
N GLU A 87 -4.49 12.54 -19.75
CA GLU A 87 -5.02 13.56 -18.85
C GLU A 87 -4.58 13.30 -17.40
N ASP A 88 -4.31 14.36 -16.64
CA ASP A 88 -4.00 14.24 -15.21
C ASP A 88 -5.24 13.72 -14.45
N ALA A 89 -5.04 12.73 -13.59
CA ALA A 89 -6.08 12.15 -12.74
C ALA A 89 -5.71 12.33 -11.26
N GLU A 90 -6.66 12.82 -10.45
CA GLU A 90 -6.50 12.97 -9.01
C GLU A 90 -7.70 12.41 -8.28
N MET A 91 -7.47 11.56 -7.29
CA MET A 91 -8.48 11.10 -6.34
C MET A 91 -8.14 11.59 -4.94
N VAL A 92 -9.12 12.12 -4.23
CA VAL A 92 -9.01 12.50 -2.83
C VAL A 92 -10.04 11.70 -2.02
N ALA A 93 -9.58 10.96 -1.02
CA ALA A 93 -10.38 10.23 -0.07
C ALA A 93 -10.21 10.83 1.34
N GLU A 94 -11.27 11.41 1.88
CA GLU A 94 -11.29 12.04 3.19
C GLU A 94 -12.07 11.17 4.17
N ALA A 95 -11.45 10.83 5.30
CA ALA A 95 -12.12 10.11 6.38
C ALA A 95 -13.26 10.95 6.98
N GLY A 96 -14.40 10.31 7.22
CA GLY A 96 -15.52 10.88 7.96
C GLY A 96 -15.44 10.57 9.46
N ASP A 97 -16.59 10.56 10.13
CA ASP A 97 -16.70 10.33 11.59
C ASP A 97 -16.39 8.88 12.02
N ASP A 98 -16.57 7.89 11.14
CA ASP A 98 -16.28 6.48 11.40
C ASP A 98 -15.63 5.82 10.16
N PRO A 99 -14.36 6.15 9.85
CA PRO A 99 -13.67 5.59 8.70
C PRO A 99 -13.29 4.13 8.99
N GLN A 100 -13.66 3.23 8.08
CA GLN A 100 -13.33 1.82 8.16
C GLN A 100 -12.61 1.37 6.89
N ILE A 101 -11.49 0.67 7.05
CA ILE A 101 -10.85 -0.06 5.96
C ILE A 101 -10.99 -1.55 6.25
N THR A 102 -11.71 -2.24 5.37
CA THR A 102 -11.91 -3.68 5.47
C THR A 102 -11.10 -4.37 4.38
N THR A 103 -10.29 -5.35 4.77
CA THR A 103 -9.51 -6.18 3.86
C THR A 103 -9.90 -7.64 4.09
N ASP A 104 -10.50 -8.26 3.07
CA ASP A 104 -10.93 -9.66 3.08
C ASP A 104 -10.40 -10.39 1.85
N ASP A 105 -10.71 -11.69 1.70
CA ASP A 105 -10.38 -12.49 0.51
C ASP A 105 -10.92 -11.90 -0.81
N ASN A 106 -11.91 -10.99 -0.73
CA ASN A 106 -12.51 -10.34 -1.88
C ASN A 106 -11.86 -8.99 -2.24
N GLY A 107 -10.83 -8.54 -1.52
CA GLY A 107 -10.13 -7.28 -1.77
C GLY A 107 -10.29 -6.27 -0.64
N VAL A 108 -10.02 -5.00 -0.95
CA VAL A 108 -10.08 -3.90 0.02
C VAL A 108 -11.27 -2.99 -0.24
N ARG A 109 -11.87 -2.51 0.85
CA ARG A 109 -12.99 -1.58 0.87
C ARG A 109 -12.76 -0.45 1.87
N PHE A 110 -13.07 0.76 1.45
CA PHE A 110 -13.15 1.97 2.28
C PHE A 110 -14.63 2.29 2.53
N ASP A 111 -15.02 2.41 3.79
CA ASP A 111 -16.35 2.84 4.20
C ASP A 111 -16.23 4.03 5.17
N GLY A 112 -17.21 4.93 5.15
CA GLY A 112 -17.14 6.17 5.92
C GLY A 112 -16.10 7.17 5.39
N PHE A 113 -15.75 7.09 4.10
CA PHE A 113 -14.89 8.07 3.42
C PHE A 113 -15.69 8.87 2.40
N SER A 114 -15.41 10.16 2.28
CA SER A 114 -15.84 10.96 1.12
C SER A 114 -14.76 10.88 0.06
N VAL A 115 -15.07 10.31 -1.11
CA VAL A 115 -14.10 10.13 -2.19
C VAL A 115 -14.53 10.89 -3.43
N VAL A 116 -13.64 11.73 -3.93
CA VAL A 116 -13.83 12.50 -5.16
C VAL A 116 -12.71 12.18 -6.13
N GLY A 117 -13.07 11.88 -7.37
CA GLY A 117 -12.13 11.69 -8.48
C GLY A 117 -12.27 12.80 -9.51
N THR A 118 -11.14 13.28 -10.01
CA THR A 118 -11.08 14.30 -11.07
C THR A 118 -10.16 13.87 -12.20
N VAL A 119 -10.49 14.29 -13.42
CA VAL A 119 -9.64 14.15 -14.62
C VAL A 119 -9.58 15.50 -15.32
N GLY A 120 -8.38 15.99 -15.62
CA GLY A 120 -8.21 17.32 -16.22
C GLY A 120 -8.74 18.48 -15.35
N GLY A 121 -8.92 18.23 -14.04
CA GLY A 121 -9.54 19.16 -13.09
C GLY A 121 -11.08 19.14 -13.06
N GLU A 122 -11.73 18.27 -13.82
CA GLU A 122 -13.18 18.07 -13.80
C GLU A 122 -13.54 16.86 -12.93
N GLN A 123 -14.52 17.00 -12.04
CA GLN A 123 -15.01 15.87 -11.23
C GLN A 123 -15.71 14.84 -12.12
N VAL A 124 -15.23 13.60 -12.05
CA VAL A 124 -15.76 12.47 -12.84
C VAL A 124 -16.53 11.46 -11.98
N PHE A 125 -16.25 11.41 -10.67
CA PHE A 125 -17.06 10.66 -9.71
C PHE A 125 -16.99 11.24 -8.30
N GLU A 126 -18.01 10.92 -7.50
CA GLU A 126 -18.08 11.17 -6.07
C GLU A 126 -18.77 9.97 -5.41
N GLN A 127 -18.14 9.37 -4.40
CA GLN A 127 -18.64 8.17 -3.73
C GLN A 127 -18.32 8.19 -2.23
N GLY A 128 -19.21 7.61 -1.43
CA GLY A 128 -19.01 7.40 0.01
C GLY A 128 -18.25 6.10 0.36
N CYS A 129 -17.86 5.35 -0.67
CA CYS A 129 -17.26 4.03 -0.59
C CYS A 129 -16.38 3.83 -1.83
N ILE A 130 -15.18 3.28 -1.66
CA ILE A 130 -14.35 2.81 -2.78
C ILE A 130 -13.78 1.43 -2.50
N GLY A 131 -13.69 0.60 -3.54
CA GLY A 131 -13.19 -0.78 -3.45
C GLY A 131 -14.24 -1.83 -3.82
N ILE A 132 -13.94 -3.10 -3.55
CA ILE A 132 -14.81 -4.21 -3.99
C ILE A 132 -16.08 -4.27 -3.12
N GLY A 133 -17.24 -4.29 -3.77
CA GLY A 133 -18.55 -4.35 -3.09
C GLY A 133 -19.07 -3.00 -2.59
N CYS A 134 -18.45 -1.91 -3.04
CA CYS A 134 -19.15 -0.70 -3.43
C CYS A 134 -19.76 -0.95 -4.83
#